data_AF-A0A0Q9SIP9-F1
#
_entry.id   AF-A0A0Q9SIP9-F1
#
_cell.length_a   1.000
_cell.length_b   1.000
_cell.length_c   1.000
_cell.angle_alpha   90.00
_cell.angle_beta   90.00
_cell.angle_gamma   90.00
#
_symmetry.space_group_name_H-M   'P 1'
#
loop_
_entity.id
_entity.type
_entity.pdbx_description
1 polymer ?
#
loop_
_entity_poly.entity_id
_entity_poly.type
_entity_poly.pdbx_seq_one_letter_code
_entity_poly.pdbx_strand_id
1 'polypeptide(L)'
;MVVAAVVVFVALSKLWTFANADDPDVVEQGAILRMASSACAQMRESAAAAAVAPTASIPRRVGAINAQNDAVVELITAMQTLGAERLQADQPAAEWVEDWQRLVSARDAYARSLAAGKPKPMNLPTIDGKPLIERLNNVGLNCRVPLVLLAP
;
A
#
# COMPACT_ATOMS: atom_id res chain seq x y z
N MET A 1 0.78 42.52 32.89
CA MET A 1 -0.04 41.37 32.46
C MET A 1 -0.20 41.23 30.94
N VAL A 2 0.64 41.87 30.10
CA VAL A 2 0.53 41.72 28.62
C VAL A 2 1.55 40.70 28.08
N VAL A 3 2.77 40.72 28.61
CA VAL A 3 3.87 39.83 28.18
C VAL A 3 3.56 38.34 28.44
N ALA A 4 2.99 38.02 29.60
CA ALA A 4 2.61 36.64 29.94
C ALA A 4 1.49 36.11 29.02
N ALA A 5 0.54 36.95 28.63
CA ALA A 5 -0.56 36.56 27.73
C ALA A 5 -0.06 36.29 26.30
N VAL A 6 0.90 37.09 25.81
CA VAL A 6 1.50 36.89 24.46
C VAL A 6 2.33 35.61 24.41
N VAL A 7 3.11 35.31 25.47
CA VAL A 7 3.92 34.08 25.52
C VAL A 7 3.05 32.83 25.55
N VAL A 8 1.97 32.84 26.35
CA VAL A 8 1.01 31.71 26.39
C VAL A 8 0.32 31.53 25.05
N PHE A 9 -0.10 32.61 24.39
CA PHE A 9 -0.75 32.53 23.09
C PHE A 9 0.20 31.99 22.01
N VAL A 10 1.45 32.47 21.95
CA VAL A 10 2.44 31.97 20.98
C VAL A 10 2.79 30.49 21.24
N ALA A 11 2.92 30.09 22.50
CA ALA A 11 3.18 28.69 22.87
C ALA A 11 2.01 27.78 22.47
N LEU A 12 0.76 28.19 22.75
CA LEU A 12 -0.43 27.42 22.36
C LEU A 12 -0.61 27.35 20.85
N SER A 13 -0.34 28.42 20.11
CA SER A 13 -0.38 28.41 18.64
C SER A 13 0.69 27.50 18.05
N LYS A 14 1.92 27.51 18.59
CA LYS A 14 3.02 26.63 18.18
C LYS A 14 2.73 25.17 18.52
N LEU A 15 2.16 24.89 19.69
CA LEU A 15 1.67 23.56 20.07
C LEU A 15 0.54 23.09 19.15
N TRP A 16 -0.37 23.99 18.77
CA TRP A 16 -1.44 23.67 17.82
C TRP A 16 -0.90 23.42 16.41
N THR A 17 0.12 24.16 15.97
CA THR A 17 0.76 23.89 14.66
C THR A 17 1.56 22.59 14.67
N PHE A 18 2.16 22.22 15.80
CA PHE A 18 2.92 20.97 15.94
C PHE A 18 2.01 19.76 16.13
N ALA A 19 0.87 19.93 16.82
CA ALA A 19 -0.13 18.88 16.99
C ALA A 19 -1.02 18.68 15.75
N ASN A 20 -1.07 19.66 14.84
CA ASN A 20 -1.73 19.58 13.53
C ASN A 20 -0.71 19.63 12.38
N ALA A 21 0.56 19.29 12.64
CA ALA A 21 1.50 19.05 11.57
C ALA A 21 1.16 17.67 11.00
N ASP A 22 0.36 17.64 9.93
CA ASP A 22 0.11 16.44 9.13
C ASP A 22 1.48 15.80 8.83
N ASP A 23 1.69 14.54 9.24
CA ASP A 23 2.90 13.83 8.86
C ASP A 23 2.77 13.49 7.35
N PRO A 24 3.62 14.07 6.48
CA PRO A 24 3.47 13.96 5.04
C PRO A 24 3.73 12.54 4.52
N ASP A 25 4.18 11.61 5.38
CA ASP A 25 4.44 10.22 5.02
C ASP A 25 3.31 9.25 5.44
N VAL A 26 2.25 9.69 6.14
CA VAL A 26 1.22 8.79 6.70
C VAL A 26 -0.21 9.14 6.32
N VAL A 27 -1.04 8.10 6.22
CA VAL A 27 -2.48 8.23 5.97
C VAL A 27 -3.20 8.53 7.29
N GLU A 28 -3.91 9.65 7.38
CA GLU A 28 -4.56 10.09 8.63
C GLU A 28 -6.08 10.18 8.53
N GLN A 29 -6.63 10.24 7.31
CA GLN A 29 -8.07 10.38 7.14
C GLN A 29 -8.84 9.13 7.58
N GLY A 30 -9.69 9.27 8.60
CA GLY A 30 -10.41 8.13 9.21
C GLY A 30 -11.28 7.31 8.25
N ALA A 31 -11.80 7.90 7.16
CA ALA A 31 -12.52 7.16 6.14
C ALA A 31 -11.58 6.26 5.30
N ILE A 32 -10.40 6.76 4.96
CA ILE A 32 -9.35 6.05 4.23
C ILE A 32 -8.82 4.91 5.10
N LEU A 33 -8.50 5.19 6.37
CA LEU A 33 -8.03 4.19 7.34
C LEU A 33 -9.01 2.99 7.47
N ARG A 34 -10.31 3.27 7.61
CA ARG A 34 -11.33 2.21 7.74
C ARG A 34 -11.45 1.37 6.47
N MET A 35 -11.50 2.02 5.32
CA MET A 35 -11.57 1.33 4.02
C MET A 35 -10.34 0.45 3.81
N ALA A 36 -9.14 1.03 3.97
CA ALA A 36 -7.87 0.33 3.80
C ALA A 36 -7.77 -0.87 4.74
N SER A 37 -8.13 -0.72 6.02
CA SER A 37 -8.09 -1.82 7.00
C SER A 37 -8.98 -3.01 6.58
N SER A 38 -10.24 -2.74 6.21
CA SER A 38 -11.17 -3.78 5.78
C SER A 38 -10.70 -4.46 4.49
N ALA A 39 -10.34 -3.67 3.48
CA ALA A 39 -9.91 -4.18 2.19
C ALA A 39 -8.58 -4.96 2.28
N CYS A 40 -7.67 -4.54 3.16
CA CYS A 40 -6.43 -5.25 3.42
C CYS A 40 -6.63 -6.58 4.13
N ALA A 41 -7.56 -6.68 5.07
CA ALA A 41 -7.91 -7.95 5.69
C ALA A 41 -8.41 -8.95 4.64
N GLN A 42 -9.31 -8.51 3.77
CA GLN A 42 -9.86 -9.33 2.69
C GLN A 42 -8.77 -9.73 1.66
N MET A 43 -7.94 -8.78 1.21
CA MET A 43 -6.83 -9.07 0.29
C MET A 43 -5.87 -10.12 0.87
N ARG A 44 -5.53 -10.00 2.15
CA ARG A 44 -4.63 -10.94 2.84
C ARG A 44 -5.21 -12.35 2.90
N GLU A 45 -6.49 -12.47 3.21
CA GLU A 45 -7.20 -13.74 3.26
C GLU A 45 -7.24 -14.40 1.87
N SER A 46 -7.70 -13.67 0.85
CA SER A 46 -7.76 -14.16 -0.54
C SER A 46 -6.39 -14.54 -1.08
N ALA A 47 -5.36 -13.70 -0.87
CA ALA A 47 -4.01 -13.97 -1.34
C ALA A 47 -3.39 -15.21 -0.66
N ALA A 48 -3.67 -15.42 0.63
CA ALA A 48 -3.23 -16.61 1.35
C ALA A 48 -3.97 -17.87 0.87
N ALA A 49 -5.28 -17.79 0.63
CA ALA A 49 -6.09 -18.90 0.13
C ALA A 49 -5.64 -19.37 -1.26
N ALA A 50 -5.14 -18.44 -2.10
CA ALA A 50 -4.62 -18.73 -3.43
C ALA A 50 -3.19 -19.31 -3.44
N ALA A 51 -2.49 -19.33 -2.30
CA ALA A 51 -1.08 -19.74 -2.26
C ALA A 51 -0.90 -21.21 -2.64
N VAL A 52 0.15 -21.50 -3.42
CA VAL A 52 0.56 -22.85 -3.81
C VAL A 52 2.02 -23.09 -3.46
N ALA A 53 2.41 -24.36 -3.33
CA ALA A 53 3.80 -24.71 -3.08
C ALA A 53 4.73 -24.25 -4.22
N PRO A 54 5.98 -23.83 -3.95
CA PRO A 54 6.95 -23.46 -4.99
C PRO A 54 7.28 -24.60 -5.98
N THR A 55 7.06 -25.85 -5.57
CA THR A 55 7.23 -27.06 -6.37
C THR A 55 6.02 -27.41 -7.23
N ALA A 56 4.92 -26.65 -7.14
CA ALA A 56 3.75 -26.85 -7.99
C ALA A 56 4.10 -26.62 -9.47
N SER A 57 3.30 -27.21 -10.36
CA SER A 57 3.48 -27.03 -11.80
C SER A 57 3.39 -25.56 -12.21
N ILE A 58 4.10 -25.18 -13.27
CA ILE A 58 4.10 -23.80 -13.79
C ILE A 58 2.66 -23.26 -13.97
N PRO A 59 1.71 -23.98 -14.60
CA PRO A 59 0.34 -23.49 -14.74
C PRO A 59 -0.36 -23.20 -13.40
N ARG A 60 -0.13 -24.04 -12.38
CA ARG A 60 -0.70 -23.81 -11.04
C ARG A 60 -0.09 -22.59 -10.36
N ARG A 61 1.22 -22.39 -10.50
CA ARG A 61 1.91 -21.22 -9.95
C ARG A 61 1.46 -19.93 -10.61
N VAL A 62 1.38 -19.91 -11.94
CA VAL A 62 0.84 -18.75 -12.69
C VAL A 62 -0.60 -18.45 -12.28
N GLY A 63 -1.45 -19.48 -12.18
CA GLY A 63 -2.84 -19.31 -11.69
C GLY A 63 -2.91 -18.73 -10.28
N ALA A 64 -2.06 -19.19 -9.36
CA ALA A 64 -1.96 -18.65 -8.01
C ALA A 64 -1.52 -17.19 -7.98
N ILE A 65 -0.51 -16.81 -8.78
CA ILE A 65 -0.04 -15.43 -8.88
C ILE A 65 -1.15 -14.51 -9.38
N ASN A 66 -1.92 -14.95 -10.39
CA ASN A 66 -3.04 -14.18 -10.93
C ASN A 66 -4.14 -14.00 -9.88
N ALA A 67 -4.57 -15.07 -9.20
CA ALA A 67 -5.58 -14.96 -8.14
C ALA A 67 -5.13 -14.08 -6.96
N GLN A 68 -3.85 -14.11 -6.61
CA GLN A 68 -3.26 -13.20 -5.64
C GLN A 68 -3.23 -11.74 -6.12
N ASN A 69 -2.97 -11.52 -7.41
CA ASN A 69 -3.02 -10.18 -8.01
C ASN A 69 -4.45 -9.65 -8.03
N ASP A 70 -5.44 -10.50 -8.33
CA ASP A 70 -6.86 -10.13 -8.29
C ASP A 70 -7.26 -9.63 -6.89
N ALA A 71 -6.82 -10.31 -5.82
CA ALA A 71 -7.05 -9.85 -4.45
C ALA A 71 -6.45 -8.46 -4.16
N VAL A 72 -5.30 -8.13 -4.77
CA VAL A 72 -4.70 -6.79 -4.64
C VAL A 72 -5.46 -5.77 -5.50
N VAL A 73 -5.93 -6.15 -6.69
CA VAL A 73 -6.76 -5.29 -7.55
C VAL A 73 -8.09 -4.98 -6.87
N GLU A 74 -8.69 -5.93 -6.15
CA GLU A 74 -9.88 -5.69 -5.32
C GLU A 74 -9.62 -4.67 -4.22
N LEU A 75 -8.47 -4.74 -3.53
CA LEU A 75 -8.04 -3.71 -2.56
C LEU A 75 -7.93 -2.33 -3.23
N ILE A 76 -7.23 -2.23 -4.35
CA ILE A 76 -7.08 -0.98 -5.12
C ILE A 76 -8.45 -0.42 -5.52
N THR A 77 -9.33 -1.29 -6.02
CA THR A 77 -10.68 -0.92 -6.46
C THR A 77 -11.51 -0.40 -5.28
N ALA A 78 -11.45 -1.08 -4.13
CA ALA A 78 -12.14 -0.64 -2.91
C ALA A 78 -11.67 0.75 -2.47
N MET A 79 -10.35 1.01 -2.50
CA MET A 79 -9.80 2.34 -2.20
C MET A 79 -10.28 3.40 -3.20
N GLN A 80 -10.32 3.08 -4.49
CA GLN A 80 -10.78 4.00 -5.54
C GLN A 80 -12.26 4.39 -5.41
N THR A 81 -13.10 3.59 -4.73
CA THR A 81 -14.49 3.97 -4.45
C THR A 81 -14.64 5.20 -3.55
N LEU A 82 -13.59 5.57 -2.79
CA LEU A 82 -13.58 6.79 -1.96
C LEU A 82 -13.60 8.08 -2.79
N GLY A 83 -13.27 7.97 -4.09
CA GLY A 83 -13.18 9.06 -5.04
C GLY A 83 -11.76 9.63 -5.15
N ALA A 84 -11.37 10.01 -6.37
CA ALA A 84 -10.04 10.56 -6.66
C ALA A 84 -9.74 11.83 -5.85
N GLU A 85 -10.73 12.71 -5.67
CA GLU A 85 -10.58 13.94 -4.88
C GLU A 85 -10.18 13.65 -3.43
N ARG A 86 -10.82 12.64 -2.79
CA ARG A 86 -10.52 12.29 -1.41
C ARG A 86 -9.16 11.63 -1.25
N LEU A 87 -8.78 10.77 -2.19
CA LEU A 87 -7.45 10.18 -2.22
C LEU A 87 -6.39 11.25 -2.48
N GLN A 88 -6.61 12.21 -3.38
CA GLN A 88 -5.65 13.28 -3.66
C GLN A 88 -5.53 14.30 -2.52
N ALA A 89 -6.58 14.46 -1.72
CA ALA A 89 -6.52 15.24 -0.48
C ALA A 89 -5.67 14.59 0.62
N ASP A 90 -5.31 13.31 0.47
CA ASP A 90 -4.37 12.55 1.32
C ASP A 90 -3.29 11.94 0.42
N GLN A 91 -2.29 12.75 0.07
CA GLN A 91 -1.26 12.35 -0.90
C GLN A 91 -0.61 10.99 -0.57
N PRO A 92 -0.26 10.66 0.69
CA PRO A 92 0.20 9.32 1.06
C PRO A 92 -0.75 8.19 0.65
N ALA A 93 -2.07 8.38 0.80
CA ALA A 93 -3.05 7.39 0.39
C ALA A 93 -3.09 7.20 -1.14
N ALA A 94 -3.01 8.28 -1.91
CA ALA A 94 -2.95 8.22 -3.37
C ALA A 94 -1.69 7.48 -3.85
N GLU A 95 -0.52 7.85 -3.31
CA GLU A 95 0.75 7.22 -3.65
C GLU A 95 0.79 5.74 -3.26
N TRP A 96 0.21 5.39 -2.10
CA TRP A 96 0.11 4.01 -1.64
C TRP A 96 -0.72 3.14 -2.59
N VAL A 97 -1.83 3.67 -3.13
CA VAL A 97 -2.63 2.97 -4.14
C VAL A 97 -1.83 2.75 -5.42
N GLU A 98 -1.07 3.75 -5.88
CA GLU A 98 -0.19 3.59 -7.04
C GLU A 98 0.92 2.56 -6.79
N ASP A 99 1.49 2.54 -5.59
CA ASP A 99 2.53 1.58 -5.23
C ASP A 99 2.02 0.13 -5.25
N TRP A 100 0.76 -0.10 -4.86
CA TRP A 100 0.11 -1.41 -5.02
C TRP A 100 -0.06 -1.79 -6.50
N GLN A 101 -0.41 -0.84 -7.37
CA GLN A 101 -0.48 -1.08 -8.82
C GLN A 101 0.89 -1.43 -9.41
N ARG A 102 1.96 -0.79 -8.93
CA ARG A 102 3.34 -1.11 -9.32
C ARG A 102 3.72 -2.53 -8.91
N LEU A 103 3.34 -2.97 -7.70
CA LEU A 103 3.57 -4.34 -7.24
C LEU A 103 2.82 -5.36 -8.12
N VAL A 104 1.53 -5.13 -8.41
CA VAL A 104 0.74 -6.00 -9.30
C VAL A 104 1.38 -6.10 -10.69
N SER A 105 1.81 -4.98 -11.25
CA SER A 105 2.46 -4.92 -12.56
C SER A 105 3.75 -5.73 -12.60
N ALA A 106 4.58 -5.65 -11.54
CA ALA A 106 5.81 -6.43 -11.44
C ALA A 106 5.54 -7.93 -11.31
N ARG A 107 4.51 -8.31 -10.54
CA ARG A 107 4.08 -9.70 -10.36
C ARG A 107 3.50 -10.31 -11.64
N ASP A 108 2.72 -9.54 -12.38
CA ASP A 108 2.17 -9.93 -13.67
C ASP A 108 3.28 -10.12 -14.73
N ALA A 109 4.29 -9.24 -14.75
CA ALA A 109 5.48 -9.44 -15.57
C ALA A 109 6.26 -10.72 -15.20
N TYR A 110 6.39 -11.02 -13.90
CA TYR A 110 6.96 -12.28 -13.43
C TYR A 110 6.15 -13.49 -13.93
N ALA A 111 4.83 -13.49 -13.73
CA ALA A 111 3.93 -14.57 -14.16
C ALA A 111 4.04 -14.86 -15.66
N ARG A 112 4.08 -13.82 -16.50
CA ARG A 112 4.31 -13.96 -17.94
C ARG A 112 5.67 -14.60 -18.26
N SER A 113 6.73 -14.20 -17.57
CA SER A 113 8.07 -14.77 -17.77
C SER A 113 8.13 -16.25 -17.36
N LEU A 114 7.43 -16.61 -16.28
CA LEU A 114 7.30 -17.97 -15.79
C LEU A 114 6.52 -18.84 -16.77
N ALA A 115 5.39 -18.34 -17.29
CA ALA A 115 4.59 -19.02 -18.31
C ALA A 115 5.36 -19.25 -19.61
N ALA A 116 6.26 -18.33 -19.97
CA ALA A 116 7.14 -18.44 -21.14
C ALA A 116 8.32 -19.43 -20.94
N GLY A 117 8.44 -20.07 -19.77
CA GLY A 117 9.53 -21.01 -19.45
C GLY A 117 10.89 -20.34 -19.26
N LYS A 118 10.94 -19.00 -19.16
CA LYS A 118 12.16 -18.21 -18.97
C LYS A 118 11.93 -17.23 -17.82
N PRO A 119 11.84 -17.71 -16.56
CA PRO A 119 11.50 -16.88 -15.43
C PRO A 119 12.55 -15.79 -15.27
N LYS A 120 12.10 -14.54 -15.29
CA LYS A 120 12.91 -13.37 -14.96
C LYS A 120 12.62 -12.98 -13.52
N PRO A 121 13.61 -12.60 -12.71
CA PRO A 121 13.35 -12.09 -11.37
C PRO A 121 12.35 -10.94 -11.39
N MET A 122 11.49 -10.88 -10.37
CA MET A 122 10.60 -9.75 -10.18
C MET A 122 11.45 -8.50 -9.86
N ASN A 123 11.30 -7.45 -10.67
CA ASN A 123 12.01 -6.20 -10.47
C ASN A 123 11.07 -5.19 -9.82
N LEU A 124 11.39 -4.79 -8.58
CA LEU A 124 10.62 -3.79 -7.84
C LEU A 124 11.39 -2.46 -7.86
N PRO A 125 10.73 -1.34 -8.21
CA PRO A 125 11.40 -0.06 -8.31
C PRO A 125 11.79 0.49 -6.93
N THR A 126 12.80 1.35 -6.94
CA THR A 126 13.09 2.31 -5.89
C THR A 126 12.55 3.66 -6.34
N ILE A 127 11.75 4.33 -5.51
CA ILE A 127 11.08 5.58 -5.84
C ILE A 127 11.47 6.57 -4.75
N ASP A 128 12.06 7.71 -5.14
CA ASP A 128 12.58 8.73 -4.23
C ASP A 128 13.57 8.17 -3.18
N GLY A 129 14.39 7.21 -3.60
CA GLY A 129 15.36 6.54 -2.73
C GLY A 129 14.77 5.49 -1.78
N LYS A 130 13.44 5.34 -1.71
CA LYS A 130 12.75 4.33 -0.88
C LYS A 130 12.38 3.10 -1.73
N PRO A 131 12.75 1.87 -1.33
CA PRO A 131 12.27 0.64 -1.99
C PRO A 131 10.74 0.56 -1.98
N LEU A 132 10.11 0.02 -3.05
CA LEU A 132 8.65 -0.09 -3.14
C LEU A 132 8.01 -0.78 -1.91
N ILE A 133 8.64 -1.84 -1.40
CA ILE A 133 8.12 -2.58 -0.24
C ILE A 133 8.19 -1.74 1.04
N GLU A 134 9.17 -0.85 1.16
CA GLU A 134 9.24 0.09 2.28
C GLU A 134 8.10 1.10 2.20
N ARG A 135 7.90 1.70 1.02
CA ARG A 135 6.79 2.64 0.76
C ARG A 135 5.42 2.01 1.04
N LEU A 136 5.19 0.79 0.60
CA LEU A 136 3.92 0.07 0.85
C LEU A 136 3.65 -0.22 2.33
N ASN A 137 4.69 -0.47 3.11
CA ASN A 137 4.58 -0.90 4.50
C ASN A 137 4.57 0.27 5.52
N ASN A 138 5.05 1.44 5.13
CA ASN A 138 5.36 2.55 6.04
C ASN A 138 4.49 3.79 5.77
N VAL A 139 3.17 3.62 5.65
CA VAL A 139 2.18 4.72 5.46
C VAL A 139 1.21 4.88 6.63
N GLY A 140 1.57 4.37 7.82
CA GLY A 140 0.69 4.39 9.01
C GLY A 140 -0.48 3.40 8.97
N LEU A 141 -0.64 2.63 7.88
CA LEU A 141 -1.67 1.59 7.75
C LEU A 141 -1.19 0.24 8.29
N ASN A 142 -2.06 -0.50 8.97
CA ASN A 142 -1.82 -1.91 9.29
C ASN A 142 -2.09 -2.83 8.09
N CYS A 143 -1.38 -2.59 6.99
CA CYS A 143 -1.53 -3.31 5.74
C CYS A 143 -0.17 -3.61 5.12
N ARG A 144 0.59 -4.48 5.79
CA ARG A 144 1.88 -4.92 5.29
C ARG A 144 1.71 -5.84 4.09
N VAL A 145 2.62 -5.72 3.13
CA VAL A 145 2.69 -6.62 1.96
C VAL A 145 2.86 -8.07 2.43
N PRO A 146 1.91 -8.98 2.12
CA PRO A 146 2.02 -10.38 2.49
C PRO A 146 3.23 -11.06 1.82
N LEU A 147 3.91 -11.95 2.54
CA LEU A 147 5.08 -12.68 2.01
C LEU A 147 4.75 -13.50 0.76
N VAL A 148 3.52 -14.02 0.67
CA VAL A 148 3.03 -14.74 -0.52
C VAL A 148 3.02 -13.85 -1.78
N LEU A 149 2.99 -12.53 -1.62
CA LEU A 149 3.12 -11.58 -2.73
C LEU A 149 4.57 -11.30 -3.14
N LEU A 150 5.55 -11.68 -2.31
CA LEU A 150 6.97 -11.45 -2.55
C LEU A 150 7.72 -12.71 -3.01
N ALA A 151 7.17 -13.90 -2.74
CA ALA A 151 7.75 -15.20 -3.12
C ALA A 151 6.80 -16.03 -4.04
N PRO A 152 6.52 -15.57 -5.28
CA PRO A 152 5.66 -16.24 -6.26
C PRO A 152 6.27 -17.49 -6.93
#